data_AF-A0A452TC81-F1
#
_entry.id   AF-A0A452TC81-F1
#
_cell.length_a   1.000
_cell.length_b   1.000
_cell.length_c   1.000
_cell.angle_alpha   90.00
_cell.angle_beta   90.00
_cell.angle_gamma   90.00
#
_symmetry.space_group_name_H-M   'P 1'
#
loop_
_entity.id
_entity.type
_entity.pdbx_description
1 polymer ?
#
loop_
_entity_poly.entity_id
_entity_poly.type
_entity_poly.pdbx_seq_one_letter_code
_entity_poly.pdbx_strand_id
1 'polypeptide(L)'
;MGFLGIQLVPEHVETRPLYHPPHLVLCSQGSLHLWIDIFPRDVPAPPPVDIKPQQPISYEHRVIIWNTEDVVLDDVNPLTGELSSDIYVKSWVKGLEHKQETDVHFNSLTGEGNFNWRFVFRFDDLPTEQEVSVRRPGPFALEEAEFRQLAVLVLQVWDYDRISANDFLGMASPSSCLTPGAPISALVAPASPPPFPILTQS
;
A
#
# COMPACT_ATOMS: atom_id res chain seq x y z
N MET A 1 -31.57 -8.31 -8.30
CA MET A 1 -30.75 -8.61 -7.11
C MET A 1 -29.30 -8.49 -7.56
N GLY A 2 -28.69 -7.32 -7.31
CA GLY A 2 -27.39 -6.96 -7.86
C GLY A 2 -26.25 -7.45 -6.97
N PHE A 3 -25.36 -8.26 -7.52
CA PHE A 3 -24.02 -8.44 -6.97
C PHE A 3 -23.15 -7.25 -7.42
N LEU A 4 -22.17 -6.89 -6.59
CA LEU A 4 -21.37 -5.67 -6.64
C LEU A 4 -21.09 -5.12 -8.06
N GLY A 5 -21.54 -3.90 -8.32
CA GLY A 5 -20.80 -2.89 -9.08
C GLY A 5 -20.65 -3.01 -10.59
N ILE A 6 -21.07 -4.11 -11.23
CA ILE A 6 -20.91 -4.27 -12.69
C ILE A 6 -22.25 -4.61 -13.33
N GLN A 7 -22.78 -3.69 -14.14
CA GLN A 7 -23.98 -3.92 -14.95
C GLN A 7 -23.59 -4.79 -16.14
N LEU A 8 -23.79 -6.11 -16.00
CA LEU A 8 -23.54 -7.06 -17.08
C LEU A 8 -24.59 -6.89 -18.18
N VAL A 9 -24.15 -6.96 -19.44
CA VAL A 9 -25.03 -6.94 -20.62
C VAL A 9 -25.80 -8.27 -20.66
N PRO A 10 -27.14 -8.28 -20.45
CA PRO A 10 -27.91 -9.52 -20.29
C PRO A 10 -27.79 -10.48 -21.46
N GLU A 11 -27.59 -9.96 -22.67
CA GLU A 11 -27.42 -10.74 -23.91
C GLU A 11 -26.18 -11.64 -23.89
N HIS A 12 -25.18 -11.33 -23.06
CA HIS A 12 -23.93 -12.08 -22.96
C HIS A 12 -23.87 -13.01 -21.74
N VAL A 13 -24.93 -13.05 -20.93
CA VAL A 13 -24.99 -13.85 -19.70
C VAL A 13 -26.01 -14.95 -19.88
N GLU A 14 -25.55 -16.20 -19.95
CA GLU A 14 -26.43 -17.37 -19.97
C GLU A 14 -26.48 -18.03 -18.59
N THR A 15 -27.68 -18.23 -18.06
CA THR A 15 -27.91 -18.94 -16.80
C THR A 15 -28.53 -20.31 -17.09
N ARG A 16 -27.83 -21.39 -16.74
CA ARG A 16 -28.33 -22.77 -16.90
C ARG A 16 -28.62 -23.42 -15.54
N PRO A 17 -29.85 -23.88 -15.26
CA PRO A 17 -30.15 -24.62 -14.04
C PRO A 17 -29.46 -26.00 -14.05
N LEU A 18 -28.93 -26.41 -12.91
CA LEU A 18 -28.31 -27.72 -12.72
C LEU A 18 -29.31 -28.73 -12.15
N TYR A 19 -29.34 -29.91 -12.76
CA TYR A 19 -30.18 -31.04 -12.34
C TYR A 19 -29.33 -32.29 -12.10
N HIS A 20 -29.65 -33.04 -11.05
CA HIS A 20 -28.97 -34.30 -10.73
C HIS A 20 -29.76 -35.49 -11.31
N PRO A 21 -29.12 -36.37 -12.12
CA PRO A 21 -29.84 -37.42 -12.86
C PRO A 21 -30.67 -38.41 -12.01
N PRO A 22 -30.21 -38.88 -10.83
CA PRO A 22 -30.97 -39.88 -10.06
C PRO A 22 -32.02 -39.29 -9.10
N HIS A 23 -32.13 -37.97 -8.94
CA HIS A 23 -33.17 -37.36 -8.09
C HIS A 23 -34.33 -36.87 -8.97
N LEU A 24 -35.47 -37.58 -8.93
CA LEU A 24 -36.75 -37.24 -9.58
C LEU A 24 -37.44 -36.01 -8.96
N VAL A 25 -36.65 -35.01 -8.53
CA VAL A 25 -37.16 -33.76 -7.99
C VAL A 25 -36.85 -32.69 -9.02
N LEU A 26 -37.90 -32.12 -9.62
CA LEU A 26 -37.86 -31.02 -10.59
C LEU A 26 -37.30 -29.69 -10.00
N CYS A 27 -36.53 -29.76 -8.91
CA CYS A 27 -35.92 -28.63 -8.25
C CYS A 27 -34.46 -28.50 -8.70
N SER A 28 -34.11 -27.34 -9.26
CA SER A 28 -32.73 -27.00 -9.60
C SER A 28 -31.86 -27.02 -8.34
N GLN A 29 -30.71 -27.68 -8.39
CA GLN A 29 -29.74 -27.74 -7.28
C GLN A 29 -28.77 -26.55 -7.28
N GLY A 30 -28.99 -25.61 -8.18
CA GLY A 30 -28.15 -24.44 -8.41
C GLY A 30 -28.27 -23.99 -9.86
N SER A 31 -27.52 -22.96 -10.21
CA SER A 31 -27.44 -22.44 -11.57
C SER A 31 -25.99 -22.14 -11.94
N LEU A 32 -25.60 -22.50 -13.15
CA LEU A 32 -24.35 -22.04 -13.77
C LEU A 32 -24.61 -20.71 -14.43
N HIS A 33 -23.78 -19.71 -14.15
CA HIS A 33 -23.77 -18.44 -14.88
C HIS A 33 -22.56 -18.48 -15.81
N LEU A 34 -22.79 -18.31 -17.10
CA LEU A 34 -21.77 -18.32 -18.15
C LEU A 34 -21.75 -16.96 -18.83
N TRP A 35 -20.55 -16.46 -19.12
CA TRP A 35 -20.37 -15.34 -20.04
C TRP A 35 -20.06 -15.90 -21.43
N ILE A 36 -20.80 -15.47 -22.43
CA ILE A 36 -20.72 -16.00 -23.79
C ILE A 36 -20.40 -14.86 -24.75
N ASP A 37 -19.31 -15.03 -25.49
CA ASP A 37 -19.01 -14.20 -26.66
C ASP A 37 -19.56 -14.87 -27.93
N ILE A 38 -20.44 -14.16 -28.63
CA ILE A 38 -21.04 -14.60 -29.88
C ILE A 38 -20.29 -13.92 -31.04
N PHE A 39 -19.56 -14.72 -31.83
CA PHE A 39 -18.84 -14.23 -33.00
C PHE A 39 -19.61 -14.52 -34.31
N PRO A 40 -19.61 -13.60 -35.29
CA PRO A 40 -20.14 -13.87 -36.63
C PRO A 40 -19.32 -14.97 -37.32
N ARG A 41 -20.00 -15.84 -38.10
CA ARG A 41 -19.36 -17.01 -38.73
C ARG A 41 -18.23 -16.66 -39.72
N ASP A 42 -18.24 -15.44 -40.23
CA ASP A 42 -17.29 -14.95 -41.24
C ASP A 42 -15.95 -14.49 -40.63
N VAL A 43 -15.87 -14.43 -39.30
CA VAL A 43 -14.66 -14.04 -38.56
C VAL A 43 -14.11 -15.27 -37.83
N PRO A 44 -12.81 -15.59 -37.97
CA PRO A 44 -12.21 -16.68 -37.20
C PRO A 44 -12.36 -16.39 -35.71
N ALA A 45 -12.70 -17.43 -34.94
CA ALA A 45 -12.79 -17.32 -33.49
C ALA A 45 -11.46 -16.77 -32.92
N PRO A 46 -11.49 -15.83 -31.97
CA PRO A 46 -10.28 -15.35 -31.33
C PRO A 46 -9.54 -16.52 -30.65
N PRO A 47 -8.21 -16.43 -30.51
CA PRO A 47 -7.45 -17.45 -29.79
C PRO A 47 -7.99 -17.59 -28.36
N PRO A 48 -8.00 -18.80 -27.78
CA PRO A 48 -8.39 -19.01 -26.40
C PRO A 48 -7.63 -18.08 -25.46
N VAL A 49 -8.36 -17.40 -24.57
CA VAL A 49 -7.74 -16.55 -23.55
C VAL A 49 -7.13 -17.47 -22.48
N ASP A 50 -5.86 -17.25 -22.14
CA ASP A 50 -5.25 -17.93 -21.00
C ASP A 50 -5.83 -17.33 -19.71
N ILE A 51 -6.69 -18.10 -19.05
CA ILE A 51 -7.34 -17.74 -17.78
C ILE A 51 -6.53 -18.20 -16.57
N LYS A 52 -5.28 -18.64 -16.76
CA LYS A 52 -4.40 -18.92 -15.63
C LYS A 52 -4.23 -17.67 -14.76
N PRO A 53 -4.16 -17.83 -13.43
CA PRO A 53 -3.79 -16.74 -12.55
C PRO A 53 -2.49 -16.09 -13.04
N GLN A 54 -2.46 -14.76 -13.06
CA GLN A 54 -1.21 -14.06 -13.36
C GLN A 54 -0.15 -14.43 -12.33
N GLN A 55 1.07 -14.64 -12.80
CA GLN A 55 2.20 -14.85 -11.91
C GLN A 55 2.68 -13.49 -11.38
N PRO A 56 3.10 -13.43 -10.11
CA PRO A 56 3.73 -12.24 -9.56
C PRO A 56 4.95 -11.83 -10.38
N ILE A 57 5.11 -10.53 -10.62
CA ILE A 57 6.25 -9.96 -11.34
C ILE A 57 7.15 -9.29 -10.30
N SER A 58 8.45 -9.59 -10.35
CA SER A 58 9.39 -8.98 -9.40
C SER A 58 9.68 -7.52 -9.77
N TYR A 59 9.47 -6.63 -8.81
CA TYR A 59 9.74 -5.19 -8.93
C TYR A 59 10.74 -4.71 -7.88
N GLU A 60 11.41 -3.62 -8.21
CA GLU A 60 12.28 -2.89 -7.31
C GLU A 60 11.78 -1.45 -7.15
N HIS A 61 11.21 -1.14 -5.99
CA HIS A 61 10.76 0.20 -5.65
C HIS A 61 11.88 0.96 -4.95
N ARG A 62 12.32 2.06 -5.56
CA ARG A 62 13.39 2.91 -5.04
C ARG A 62 12.83 4.22 -4.51
N VAL A 63 13.06 4.50 -3.24
CA VAL A 63 12.68 5.76 -2.60
C VAL A 63 13.95 6.53 -2.28
N ILE A 64 14.05 7.78 -2.71
CA ILE A 64 15.21 8.63 -2.45
C ILE A 64 14.79 9.73 -1.49
N ILE A 65 15.46 9.81 -0.35
CA ILE A 65 15.31 10.89 0.62
C ILE A 65 16.44 11.87 0.33
N TRP A 66 16.12 12.96 -0.37
CA TRP A 66 17.09 14.02 -0.64
C TRP A 66 17.29 14.88 0.60
N ASN A 67 16.22 15.54 1.01
CA ASN A 67 16.20 16.47 2.13
C ASN A 67 14.85 16.48 2.84
N THR A 68 14.86 16.99 4.07
CA THR A 68 13.69 17.41 4.85
C THR A 68 13.77 18.91 5.08
N GLU A 69 12.62 19.56 5.26
CA GLU A 69 12.47 20.99 5.54
C GLU A 69 11.30 21.14 6.51
N ASP A 70 11.30 22.23 7.30
CA ASP A 70 10.24 22.57 8.27
C ASP A 70 9.92 21.45 9.29
N VAL A 71 10.92 20.66 9.68
CA VAL A 71 10.77 19.66 10.74
C VAL A 71 10.69 20.34 12.10
N VAL A 72 9.79 19.85 12.96
CA VAL A 72 9.63 20.36 14.33
C VAL A 72 10.92 20.15 15.11
N LEU A 73 11.38 21.20 15.79
CA LEU A 73 12.55 21.18 16.67
C LEU A 73 12.11 20.78 18.08
N ASP A 74 12.57 19.64 18.58
CA ASP A 74 12.15 19.08 19.88
C ASP A 74 13.24 19.16 20.96
N ASP A 75 14.52 19.18 20.58
CA ASP A 75 15.63 19.30 21.51
C ASP A 75 15.90 20.75 21.94
N VAL A 76 16.18 20.95 23.23
CA VAL A 76 16.68 22.21 23.78
C VAL A 76 18.10 22.03 24.28
N ASN A 77 19.05 22.76 23.72
CA ASN A 77 20.42 22.72 24.21
C ASN A 77 20.50 23.35 25.62
N PRO A 78 20.92 22.60 26.66
CA PRO A 78 20.94 23.11 28.04
C PRO A 78 21.97 24.22 28.30
N LEU A 79 22.96 24.40 27.42
CA LEU A 79 23.97 25.45 27.53
C LEU A 79 23.60 26.73 26.78
N THR A 80 23.05 26.62 25.56
CA THR A 80 22.74 27.78 24.70
C THR A 80 21.26 28.16 24.72
N GLY A 81 20.37 27.25 25.11
CA GLY A 81 18.92 27.40 25.04
C GLY A 81 18.37 27.35 23.61
N GLU A 82 19.21 27.00 22.63
CA GLU A 82 18.80 26.90 21.22
C GLU A 82 18.00 25.61 20.98
N LEU A 83 16.98 25.72 20.14
CA LEU A 83 16.18 24.59 19.68
C LEU A 83 16.89 23.88 18.54
N SER A 84 16.89 22.54 18.57
CA SER A 84 17.46 21.69 17.53
C SER A 84 16.67 20.38 17.41
N SER A 85 16.96 19.57 16.39
CA SER A 85 16.58 18.15 16.35
C SER A 85 17.64 17.31 15.65
N ASP A 86 17.77 16.06 16.07
CA ASP A 86 18.62 15.02 15.49
C ASP A 86 17.76 14.13 14.55
N ILE A 87 17.57 14.58 13.30
CA ILE A 87 16.54 14.05 12.40
C ILE A 87 17.00 12.75 11.71
N TYR A 88 16.12 11.75 11.64
CA TYR A 88 16.29 10.58 10.77
C TYR A 88 14.94 10.05 10.24
N VAL A 89 14.99 9.34 9.12
CA VAL A 89 13.79 8.86 8.42
C VAL A 89 13.74 7.34 8.40
N LYS A 90 12.59 6.77 8.76
CA LYS A 90 12.28 5.34 8.66
C LYS A 90 11.30 5.09 7.53
N SER A 91 11.50 4.02 6.79
CA SER A 91 10.57 3.60 5.74
C SER A 91 10.35 2.10 5.73
N TRP A 92 9.12 1.69 5.41
CA TRP A 92 8.76 0.31 5.15
C TRP A 92 7.55 0.24 4.23
N VAL A 93 7.36 -0.91 3.59
CA VAL A 93 6.15 -1.21 2.82
C VAL A 93 5.28 -2.12 3.67
N LYS A 94 4.01 -1.75 3.88
CA LYS A 94 3.05 -2.63 4.58
C LYS A 94 2.97 -3.97 3.88
N GLY A 95 3.00 -5.04 4.65
CA GLY A 95 3.05 -6.40 4.13
C GLY A 95 4.46 -6.97 4.09
N LEU A 96 5.50 -6.15 3.87
CA LEU A 96 6.90 -6.57 3.94
C LEU A 96 7.46 -6.37 5.35
N GLU A 97 8.29 -7.31 5.81
CA GLU A 97 8.96 -7.21 7.12
C GLU A 97 10.23 -6.34 7.09
N HIS A 98 10.63 -5.89 5.90
CA HIS A 98 11.86 -5.13 5.70
C HIS A 98 11.64 -3.64 6.00
N LYS A 99 12.04 -3.23 7.20
CA LYS A 99 12.16 -1.82 7.59
C LYS A 99 13.55 -1.31 7.26
N GLN A 100 13.64 -0.10 6.73
CA GLN A 100 14.90 0.60 6.43
C GLN A 100 14.89 1.97 7.10
N GLU A 101 16.07 2.48 7.42
CA GLU A 101 16.26 3.80 8.03
C GLU A 101 17.47 4.51 7.41
N THR A 102 17.45 5.84 7.46
CA THR A 102 18.58 6.69 7.05
C THR A 102 19.59 6.82 8.18
N ASP A 103 20.75 7.38 7.86
CA ASP A 103 21.63 7.98 8.87
C ASP A 103 20.94 9.13 9.60
N VAL A 104 21.48 9.52 10.77
CA VAL A 104 20.99 10.63 11.59
C VAL A 104 21.66 11.95 11.16
N HIS A 105 20.86 12.97 10.93
CA HIS A 105 21.31 14.34 10.73
C HIS A 105 21.30 15.09 12.06
N PHE A 106 22.47 15.27 12.66
CA PHE A 106 22.61 15.84 14.00
C PHE A 106 22.47 17.37 14.00
N ASN A 107 21.81 17.89 15.04
CA ASN A 107 21.77 19.30 15.42
C ASN A 107 21.23 20.22 14.30
N SER A 108 20.08 19.84 13.73
CA SER A 108 19.35 20.70 12.80
C SER A 108 18.74 21.88 13.55
N LEU A 109 19.19 23.10 13.24
CA LEU A 109 18.71 24.33 13.89
C LEU A 109 17.50 24.96 13.17
N THR A 110 17.26 24.57 11.92
CA THR A 110 16.22 25.13 11.05
C THR A 110 15.13 24.13 10.69
N GLY A 111 15.27 22.86 11.13
CA GLY A 111 14.39 21.77 10.72
C GLY A 111 14.75 21.19 9.34
N GLU A 112 15.87 21.61 8.76
CA GLU A 112 16.42 21.05 7.53
C GLU A 112 17.30 19.84 7.81
N GLY A 113 17.20 18.81 6.97
CA GLY A 113 18.07 17.63 7.03
C GLY A 113 18.46 17.19 5.62
N ASN A 114 19.72 16.85 5.39
CA ASN A 114 20.19 16.37 4.08
C ASN A 114 20.71 14.93 4.23
N PHE A 115 20.13 14.02 3.46
CA PHE A 115 20.40 12.59 3.56
C PHE A 115 21.00 12.02 2.28
N ASN A 116 20.49 12.43 1.11
CA ASN A 116 20.80 11.78 -0.18
C ASN A 116 20.76 10.24 -0.08
N TRP A 117 19.74 9.72 0.63
CA TRP A 117 19.63 8.31 0.97
C TRP A 117 18.70 7.60 -0.01
N ARG A 118 18.98 6.32 -0.32
CA ARG A 118 18.17 5.54 -1.27
C ARG A 118 17.73 4.22 -0.64
N PHE A 119 16.45 4.16 -0.27
CA PHE A 119 15.80 2.92 0.11
C PHE A 119 15.49 2.08 -1.13
N VAL A 120 15.73 0.78 -1.04
CA VAL A 120 15.49 -0.17 -2.12
C VAL A 120 14.64 -1.31 -1.58
N PHE A 121 13.38 -1.38 -2.01
CA PHE A 121 12.45 -2.44 -1.64
C PHE A 121 12.25 -3.37 -2.84
N ARG A 122 12.40 -4.67 -2.62
CA ARG A 122 12.14 -5.70 -3.64
C ARG A 122 10.94 -6.53 -3.22
N PHE A 123 9.96 -6.62 -4.10
CA PHE A 123 8.75 -7.38 -3.87
C PHE A 123 8.12 -7.81 -5.19
N ASP A 124 7.26 -8.81 -5.11
CA ASP A 124 6.56 -9.34 -6.27
C ASP A 124 5.13 -8.79 -6.29
N ASP A 125 4.78 -8.05 -7.36
CA ASP A 125 3.48 -7.43 -7.56
C ASP A 125 2.64 -8.14 -8.61
N LEU A 126 1.33 -8.10 -8.40
CA LEU A 126 0.31 -8.44 -9.39
C LEU A 126 -0.25 -7.13 -9.98
N PRO A 127 0.21 -6.69 -11.16
CA PRO A 127 -0.11 -5.35 -11.69
C PRO A 127 -1.61 -5.13 -11.93
N THR A 128 -2.36 -6.18 -12.24
CA THR A 128 -3.81 -6.11 -12.45
C THR A 128 -4.58 -5.96 -11.14
N GLU A 129 -4.10 -6.58 -10.05
CA GLU A 129 -4.76 -6.58 -8.75
C GLU A 129 -4.26 -5.44 -7.84
N GLN A 130 -3.12 -4.81 -8.18
CA GLN A 130 -2.41 -3.82 -7.35
C GLN A 130 -2.04 -4.36 -5.95
N GLU A 131 -1.85 -5.66 -5.86
CA GLU A 131 -1.53 -6.38 -4.63
C GLU A 131 -0.10 -6.95 -4.70
N VAL A 132 0.59 -6.90 -3.57
CA VAL A 132 1.88 -7.56 -3.35
C VAL A 132 1.62 -8.99 -2.91
N SER A 133 2.30 -9.96 -3.52
CA SER A 133 2.38 -11.31 -2.97
C SER A 133 3.48 -11.38 -1.92
N VAL A 134 3.11 -11.60 -0.66
CA VAL A 134 4.06 -11.78 0.44
C VAL A 134 4.01 -13.23 0.90
N ARG A 135 5.15 -13.91 0.84
CA ARG A 135 5.32 -15.24 1.44
C ARG A 135 5.73 -15.06 2.90
N ARG A 136 4.91 -15.57 3.81
CA ARG A 136 5.21 -15.63 5.25
C ARG A 136 5.23 -17.07 5.73
N PRO A 137 6.08 -17.42 6.71
CA PRO A 137 5.95 -18.69 7.40
C PRO A 137 4.59 -18.74 8.09
N GLY A 138 3.84 -19.80 7.81
CA GLY A 138 2.55 -20.08 8.42
C GLY A 138 2.70 -20.43 9.91
N PRO A 139 1.58 -20.62 10.62
CA PRO A 139 1.59 -21.00 12.04
C PRO A 139 2.31 -22.33 12.31
N PHE A 140 2.54 -23.13 11.27
CA PHE A 140 3.37 -24.32 11.29
C PHE A 140 4.63 -24.05 10.47
N ALA A 141 5.80 -24.37 11.05
CA ALA A 141 7.12 -24.10 10.47
C ALA A 141 7.39 -24.73 9.08
N LEU A 142 6.44 -25.49 8.54
CA LEU A 142 6.53 -26.19 7.25
C LEU A 142 5.61 -25.61 6.17
N GLU A 143 4.73 -24.65 6.49
CA GLU A 143 3.76 -24.10 5.55
C GLU A 143 4.18 -22.67 5.20
N GLU A 144 4.48 -22.39 3.93
CA GLU A 144 4.62 -21.01 3.44
C GLU A 144 3.25 -20.51 3.03
N ALA A 145 2.71 -19.53 3.76
CA ALA A 145 1.44 -18.90 3.42
C ALA A 145 1.71 -17.66 2.56
N GLU A 146 1.13 -17.66 1.35
CA GLU A 146 1.15 -16.51 0.46
C GLU A 146 -0.05 -15.62 0.76
N PHE A 147 0.21 -14.39 1.21
CA PHE A 147 -0.81 -13.39 1.47
C PHE A 147 -0.75 -12.30 0.42
N ARG A 148 -1.92 -11.87 -0.05
CA ARG A 148 -2.05 -10.72 -0.93
C ARG A 148 -2.53 -9.51 -0.13
N GLN A 149 -1.86 -8.39 -0.30
CA GLN A 149 -2.22 -7.12 0.34
C GLN A 149 -1.71 -5.95 -0.48
N LEU A 150 -2.38 -4.80 -0.38
CA LEU A 150 -1.96 -3.56 -1.01
C LEU A 150 -0.56 -3.12 -0.55
N ALA A 151 0.28 -2.75 -1.52
CA ALA A 151 1.60 -2.16 -1.28
C ALA A 151 1.44 -0.71 -0.77
N VAL A 152 1.48 -0.51 0.55
CA VAL A 152 1.44 0.84 1.12
C VAL A 152 2.81 1.20 1.67
N LEU A 153 3.50 2.13 1.00
CA LEU A 153 4.73 2.70 1.53
C LEU A 153 4.41 3.62 2.71
N VAL A 154 5.19 3.49 3.77
CA VAL A 154 5.15 4.35 4.95
C VAL A 154 6.51 5.00 5.09
N LEU A 155 6.51 6.32 5.32
CA LEU A 155 7.67 7.14 5.63
C LEU A 155 7.41 7.83 6.96
N GLN A 156 8.35 7.75 7.90
CA GLN A 156 8.25 8.42 9.18
C GLN A 156 9.52 9.20 9.48
N VAL A 157 9.35 10.42 9.99
CA VAL A 157 10.43 11.29 10.45
C VAL A 157 10.45 11.20 11.98
N TRP A 158 11.65 11.06 12.53
CA TRP A 158 11.89 10.86 13.96
C TRP A 158 13.02 11.77 14.44
N ASP A 159 12.96 12.14 15.71
CA ASP A 159 14.07 12.76 16.45
C ASP A 159 14.88 11.66 17.16
N TYR A 160 16.20 11.79 17.16
CA TYR A 160 17.10 10.83 17.79
C TYR A 160 17.60 11.34 19.13
N ASP A 161 17.03 10.79 20.20
CA ASP A 161 17.44 11.08 21.56
C ASP A 161 18.60 10.19 22.00
N ARG A 162 19.68 10.81 22.48
CA ARG A 162 20.81 10.07 23.06
C ARG A 162 20.50 9.46 24.43
N ILE A 163 19.60 10.07 25.18
CA ILE A 163 19.35 9.78 26.61
C ILE A 163 17.89 9.36 26.85
N SER A 164 16.98 9.79 25.98
CA SER A 164 15.53 9.54 26.01
C SER A 164 15.13 8.43 25.03
N ALA A 165 13.81 8.13 24.98
CA ALA A 165 13.24 7.42 23.84
C ALA A 165 13.02 8.42 22.70
N ASN A 166 13.39 8.02 21.48
CA ASN A 166 13.25 8.81 20.27
C ASN A 166 11.82 9.32 20.04
N ASP A 167 11.67 10.60 19.74
CA ASP A 167 10.39 11.23 19.48
C ASP A 167 9.94 11.14 18.01
N PHE A 168 8.63 11.03 17.81
CA PHE A 168 8.02 10.93 16.50
C PHE A 168 7.61 12.31 16.00
N LEU A 169 8.19 12.74 14.88
CA LEU A 169 7.99 14.10 14.35
C LEU A 169 6.94 14.15 13.25
N GLY A 170 6.79 13.09 12.45
CA GLY A 170 5.79 13.09 11.38
C GLY A 170 5.75 11.81 10.55
N MET A 171 4.67 11.64 9.77
CA MET A 171 4.49 10.51 8.87
C MET A 171 3.92 10.97 7.54
N ALA A 172 4.44 10.40 6.47
CA ALA A 172 3.88 10.48 5.14
C ALA A 172 3.57 9.07 4.62
N SER A 173 2.39 8.89 4.06
CA SER A 173 2.02 7.69 3.31
C SER A 173 1.43 8.14 1.98
N PRO A 174 2.07 7.88 0.83
CA PRO A 174 1.44 8.14 -0.45
C PRO A 174 0.14 7.34 -0.55
N SER A 175 -0.93 8.02 -0.94
CA SER A 175 -2.24 7.43 -1.13
C SER A 175 -2.19 6.35 -2.22
N SER A 176 -2.26 5.09 -1.77
CA SER A 176 -2.66 3.89 -2.51
C SER A 176 -2.37 3.90 -4.01
N CYS A 177 -1.09 3.78 -4.37
CA CYS A 177 -0.60 2.98 -5.49
C CYS A 177 0.87 3.35 -5.72
N LEU A 178 1.78 2.40 -5.54
CA LEU A 178 3.17 2.56 -6.00
C LEU A 178 3.20 2.36 -7.52
N THR A 179 2.50 3.23 -8.24
CA THR A 179 2.53 3.21 -9.71
C THR A 179 3.91 3.65 -10.19
N PRO A 180 4.50 2.94 -11.17
CA PRO A 180 5.76 3.38 -11.77
C PRO A 180 5.64 4.83 -12.28
N GLY A 181 6.46 5.73 -11.74
CA GLY A 181 6.57 7.11 -12.20
C GLY A 181 5.69 8.15 -11.52
N ALA A 182 4.92 7.80 -10.48
CA ALA A 182 4.23 8.80 -9.67
C ALA A 182 5.26 9.62 -8.84
N PRO A 183 5.29 10.96 -8.95
CA PRO A 183 6.12 11.78 -8.08
C PRO A 183 5.60 11.67 -6.65
N ILE A 184 6.44 11.14 -5.75
CA ILE A 184 6.13 11.05 -4.33
C ILE A 184 6.47 12.41 -3.70
N SER A 185 5.58 13.39 -3.85
CA SER A 185 5.64 14.59 -3.01
C SER A 185 5.02 14.24 -1.66
N ALA A 186 5.85 13.81 -0.72
CA ALA A 186 5.44 13.60 0.66
C ALA A 186 5.31 14.97 1.34
N LEU A 187 4.10 15.55 1.35
CA LEU A 187 3.80 16.63 2.28
C LEU A 187 3.74 16.00 3.68
N VAL A 188 4.71 16.32 4.54
CA VAL A 188 4.62 15.99 5.96
C VAL A 188 3.53 16.90 6.52
N ALA A 189 2.36 16.33 6.84
CA ALA A 189 1.36 17.07 7.57
C ALA A 189 1.91 17.30 8.99
N PRO A 190 2.01 18.56 9.47
CA PRO A 190 2.43 18.81 10.84
C PRO A 190 1.44 18.15 11.80
N ALA A 191 1.98 17.43 12.79
CA ALA A 191 1.19 16.79 13.83
C ALA A 191 0.71 17.83 14.86
N SER A 192 -0.20 18.73 14.47
CA SER A 192 -1.13 19.34 15.43
C SER A 192 -2.40 19.84 14.74
N PRO A 193 -3.60 19.47 15.21
CA PRO A 193 -4.79 20.23 14.89
C PRO A 193 -4.70 21.59 15.62
N PRO A 194 -5.13 22.71 15.02
CA PRO A 194 -5.24 23.97 15.74
C PRO A 194 -6.18 23.77 16.94
N PRO A 195 -5.87 24.33 18.12
CA PRO A 195 -6.80 24.29 19.24
C PRO A 195 -8.08 25.00 18.79
N PHE A 196 -9.21 24.28 18.85
CA PHE A 196 -10.52 24.87 18.56
C PHE A 196 -10.72 26.15 19.36
N PRO A 197 -11.25 27.23 18.76
CA PRO A 197 -11.63 28.40 19.53
C PRO A 197 -12.83 28.04 20.41
N ILE A 198 -12.64 28.13 21.72
CA ILE A 198 -13.75 28.15 22.68
C ILE A 198 -14.55 29.41 22.39
N LEU A 199 -15.71 29.25 21.76
CA LEU A 199 -16.75 30.29 21.76
C LEU A 199 -17.36 30.32 23.16
N THR A 200 -16.81 31.15 24.04
CA THR A 200 -17.61 31.75 25.10
C THR A 200 -18.46 32.85 24.46
N GLN A 201 -19.77 32.61 24.34
CA GLN A 201 -20.71 33.71 24.23
C GLN A 201 -21.35 33.91 25.61
N SER A 202 -21.29 35.17 26.03
CA SER A 202 -22.01 35.80 27.14
C SER A 202 -23.52 35.71 27.01
#